data_AF-A0A329LFP4-F1
#
_entry.id   AF-A0A329LFP4-F1
#
_cell.length_a   1.000
_cell.length_b   1.000
_cell.length_c   1.000
_cell.angle_alpha   90.00
_cell.angle_beta   90.00
_cell.angle_gamma   90.00
#
_symmetry.space_group_name_H-M   'P 1'
#
loop_
_entity.id
_entity.type
_entity.pdbx_description
1 polymer ?
#
loop_
_entity_poly.entity_id
_entity_poly.type
_entity_poly.pdbx_seq_one_letter_code
_entity_poly.pdbx_strand_id
1 'polypeptide(L)'
;MSTRKLGIHYFLRTGILAFFAYYILRLVKHNQLIIYIGPRMQFYVKLAAIGFYLLAVLQLLLAFRAWWGARRQDPSCECGSCSPASMSAAGHSFFYALFAVPLLLVLLLPDQALGSSLVDKKGITLTGAIAGNTAGTSGGAGAAAANKAASDAAPSASPGQTPGAGSAAAPAPAAVAAGDPLDALFPYDEYSEDLAILAKKLYKKDSISIKDKGFMETVTSIDFYMNNFVGKKVEISGFVYREEGMTEDQFVVSRFAVQCCSADAAPFGFMVEGSLGKNLKKDTWVNVSGTLGTTMYGGNEILKIDATRIQRIEAPATPYVFPDMDYFKTDP
;
A
#
# COMPACT_ATOMS: atom_id res chain seq x y z
N MET A 1 -25.57 -0.32 40.86
CA MET A 1 -26.17 -1.22 39.84
C MET A 1 -26.58 -2.53 40.51
N SER A 2 -27.71 -3.17 40.18
CA SER A 2 -28.02 -4.49 40.76
C SER A 2 -27.03 -5.54 40.24
N THR A 3 -26.68 -6.53 41.05
CA THR A 3 -25.72 -7.61 40.72
C THR A 3 -26.03 -8.30 39.39
N ARG A 4 -27.31 -8.43 39.03
CA ARG A 4 -27.76 -8.95 37.73
C ARG A 4 -27.38 -8.03 36.55
N LYS A 5 -27.52 -6.70 36.70
CA LYS A 5 -27.10 -5.74 35.67
C LYS A 5 -25.57 -5.79 35.47
N LEU A 6 -24.81 -5.89 36.56
CA LEU A 6 -23.36 -6.00 36.50
C LEU A 6 -22.89 -7.28 35.78
N GLY A 7 -23.51 -8.43 36.07
CA GLY A 7 -23.25 -9.68 35.37
C GLY A 7 -23.50 -9.58 33.86
N ILE A 8 -24.65 -9.03 33.45
CA ILE A 8 -25.01 -8.84 32.03
C ILE A 8 -23.96 -7.98 31.29
N HIS A 9 -23.41 -6.94 31.93
CA HIS A 9 -22.35 -6.13 31.34
C HIS A 9 -21.06 -6.92 31.07
N TYR A 10 -20.65 -7.79 31.99
CA TYR A 10 -19.47 -8.65 31.77
C TYR A 10 -19.72 -9.68 30.67
N PHE A 11 -20.89 -10.32 30.62
CA PHE A 11 -21.23 -11.25 29.53
C PHE A 11 -21.24 -10.58 28.15
N LEU A 12 -21.81 -9.37 28.05
CA LEU A 12 -21.85 -8.63 26.79
C LEU A 12 -20.43 -8.24 26.32
N ARG A 13 -19.55 -7.81 27.24
CA ARG A 13 -18.14 -7.50 26.91
C ARG A 13 -17.36 -8.74 26.49
N THR A 14 -17.53 -9.84 27.21
CA THR A 14 -16.94 -11.13 26.83
C THR A 14 -17.41 -11.57 25.45
N GLY A 15 -18.71 -11.45 25.15
CA GLY A 15 -19.27 -11.83 23.85
C GLY A 15 -18.64 -11.04 22.69
N ILE A 16 -18.49 -9.71 22.86
CA ILE A 16 -17.85 -8.85 21.85
C ILE A 16 -16.38 -9.23 21.65
N LEU A 17 -15.60 -9.39 22.73
CA LEU A 17 -14.17 -9.74 22.64
C LEU A 17 -13.96 -11.14 22.05
N ALA A 18 -14.78 -12.11 22.48
CA ALA A 18 -14.73 -13.46 21.96
C ALA A 18 -15.09 -13.51 20.46
N PHE A 19 -16.05 -12.69 20.02
CA PHE A 19 -16.39 -12.58 18.61
C PHE A 19 -15.21 -12.03 17.80
N PHE A 20 -14.59 -10.92 18.23
CA PHE A 20 -13.42 -10.37 17.53
C PHE A 20 -12.27 -11.36 17.46
N ALA A 21 -11.96 -12.05 18.56
CA ALA A 21 -10.93 -13.08 18.59
C ALA A 21 -11.26 -14.24 17.63
N TYR A 22 -12.50 -14.76 17.68
CA TYR A 22 -12.96 -15.82 16.78
C TYR A 22 -12.89 -15.41 15.31
N TYR A 23 -13.33 -14.18 14.98
CA TYR A 23 -13.31 -13.68 13.62
C TYR A 23 -11.87 -13.59 13.07
N ILE A 24 -10.94 -13.01 13.84
CA ILE A 24 -9.54 -12.94 13.41
C ILE A 24 -8.96 -14.35 13.22
N LEU A 25 -9.27 -15.29 14.10
CA LEU A 25 -8.84 -16.69 13.96
C LEU A 25 -9.42 -17.35 12.71
N ARG A 26 -10.69 -17.07 12.37
CA ARG A 26 -11.32 -17.53 11.12
C ARG A 26 -10.56 -16.99 9.90
N LEU A 27 -10.24 -15.69 9.87
CA LEU A 27 -9.50 -15.06 8.77
C LEU A 27 -8.10 -15.66 8.60
N VAL A 28 -7.42 -15.94 9.72
CA VAL A 28 -6.11 -16.60 9.72
C VAL A 28 -6.22 -18.03 9.17
N LYS A 29 -7.24 -18.78 9.61
CA LYS A 29 -7.44 -20.19 9.19
C LYS A 29 -7.72 -20.33 7.69
N HIS A 30 -8.51 -19.42 7.11
CA HIS A 30 -8.83 -19.43 5.68
C HIS A 30 -7.79 -18.70 4.81
N ASN A 31 -6.68 -18.25 5.40
CA ASN A 31 -5.65 -17.44 4.73
C ASN A 31 -6.22 -16.17 4.04
N GLN A 32 -7.36 -15.67 4.53
CA GLN A 32 -8.02 -14.47 4.01
C GLN A 32 -7.49 -13.20 4.68
N LEU A 33 -6.69 -13.32 5.75
CA LEU A 33 -6.12 -12.17 6.46
C LEU A 33 -5.28 -11.28 5.51
N ILE A 34 -4.61 -11.88 4.53
CA ILE A 34 -3.80 -11.18 3.52
C ILE A 34 -4.65 -10.26 2.62
N ILE A 35 -5.96 -10.50 2.53
CA ILE A 35 -6.87 -9.68 1.72
C ILE A 35 -7.12 -8.32 2.40
N TYR A 36 -6.94 -8.25 3.72
CA TYR A 36 -7.25 -7.07 4.51
C TYR A 36 -6.00 -6.32 4.95
N ILE A 37 -4.94 -7.04 5.31
CA ILE A 37 -3.77 -6.51 6.02
C ILE A 37 -2.49 -7.10 5.43
N GLY A 38 -1.49 -6.24 5.22
CA GLY A 38 -0.21 -6.64 4.66
C GLY A 38 0.59 -7.60 5.55
N PRO A 39 1.47 -8.45 4.97
CA PRO A 39 2.18 -9.53 5.68
C PRO A 39 2.86 -9.08 6.98
N ARG A 40 3.52 -7.91 6.95
CA ARG A 40 4.25 -7.35 8.10
C ARG A 40 3.33 -7.06 9.30
N MET A 41 2.11 -6.62 9.05
CA MET A 41 1.16 -6.27 10.10
C MET A 41 0.38 -7.48 10.65
N GLN A 42 0.40 -8.62 9.93
CA GLN A 42 -0.31 -9.83 10.37
C GLN A 42 0.16 -10.36 11.72
N PHE A 43 1.45 -10.19 12.04
CA PHE A 43 2.00 -10.62 13.32
C PHE A 43 1.30 -9.91 14.50
N TYR A 44 1.17 -8.58 14.43
CA TYR A 44 0.51 -7.80 15.49
C TYR A 44 -0.97 -8.14 15.61
N VAL A 45 -1.66 -8.35 14.49
CA VAL A 45 -3.08 -8.72 14.48
C VAL A 45 -3.31 -10.10 15.11
N LYS A 46 -2.42 -11.07 14.83
CA LYS A 46 -2.45 -12.39 15.47
C LYS A 46 -2.21 -12.28 16.98
N LEU A 47 -1.26 -11.44 17.41
CA LEU A 47 -0.99 -11.19 18.82
C LEU A 47 -2.19 -10.51 19.52
N ALA A 48 -2.82 -9.54 18.85
CA ALA A 48 -4.02 -8.88 19.36
C ALA A 48 -5.18 -9.87 19.54
N ALA A 49 -5.37 -10.82 18.61
CA ALA A 49 -6.37 -11.87 18.76
C ALA A 49 -6.15 -12.76 19.99
N ILE A 50 -4.89 -13.10 20.28
CA ILE A 50 -4.51 -13.81 21.51
C ILE A 50 -4.85 -12.97 22.73
N GLY A 51 -4.51 -11.68 22.72
CA GLY A 51 -4.85 -10.74 23.80
C GLY A 51 -6.37 -10.64 24.05
N PHE A 52 -7.18 -10.47 23.00
CA PHE A 52 -8.64 -10.44 23.11
C PHE A 52 -9.20 -11.76 23.64
N TYR A 53 -8.64 -12.90 23.23
CA TYR A 53 -9.04 -14.20 23.74
C TYR A 53 -8.78 -14.33 25.26
N LEU A 54 -7.57 -13.97 25.72
CA LEU A 54 -7.24 -14.02 27.15
C LEU A 54 -8.11 -13.08 28.00
N LEU A 55 -8.35 -11.86 27.51
CA LEU A 55 -9.25 -10.92 28.17
C LEU A 55 -10.69 -11.42 28.22
N ALA A 56 -11.18 -12.05 27.14
CA ALA A 56 -12.51 -12.65 27.10
C ALA A 56 -12.65 -13.77 28.12
N VAL A 57 -11.66 -14.66 28.23
CA VAL A 57 -11.63 -15.75 29.23
C VAL A 57 -11.61 -15.18 30.65
N LEU A 58 -10.76 -14.20 30.95
CA LEU A 58 -10.71 -13.58 32.28
C LEU A 58 -12.04 -12.92 32.65
N GLN A 59 -12.64 -12.16 31.74
CA GLN A 59 -13.94 -11.51 31.96
C GLN A 59 -15.05 -12.55 32.13
N LEU A 60 -15.00 -13.66 31.41
CA LEU A 60 -15.95 -14.77 31.57
C LEU A 60 -15.84 -15.40 32.96
N LEU A 61 -14.61 -15.66 33.43
CA LEU A 61 -14.36 -16.20 34.77
C LEU A 61 -14.86 -15.25 35.87
N LEU A 62 -14.65 -13.94 35.72
CA LEU A 62 -15.17 -12.93 36.64
C LEU A 62 -16.70 -12.87 36.61
N ALA A 63 -17.31 -12.91 35.43
CA ALA A 63 -18.77 -12.92 35.27
C ALA A 63 -19.38 -14.16 35.95
N PHE A 64 -18.73 -15.31 35.77
CA PHE A 64 -19.15 -16.58 36.33
C PHE A 64 -18.99 -16.63 37.84
N ARG A 65 -17.88 -16.09 38.38
CA ARG A 65 -17.68 -15.93 39.82
C ARG A 65 -18.72 -14.99 40.44
N ALA A 66 -19.07 -13.89 39.75
CA ALA A 66 -20.11 -12.96 40.20
C ALA A 66 -21.53 -13.54 40.11
N TRP A 67 -21.76 -14.50 39.22
CA TRP A 67 -23.03 -15.23 39.11
C TRP A 67 -23.13 -16.37 40.14
N TRP A 68 -22.12 -17.22 40.27
CA TRP A 68 -22.16 -18.42 41.12
C TRP A 68 -21.75 -18.20 42.59
N GLY A 69 -20.93 -17.19 42.87
CA GLY A 69 -20.38 -16.94 44.20
C GLY A 69 -21.10 -15.82 44.96
N ALA A 70 -21.57 -16.14 46.15
CA ALA A 70 -22.24 -15.25 47.08
C ALA A 70 -21.56 -13.89 47.30
N ARG A 71 -22.40 -12.87 47.40
CA ARG A 71 -22.24 -11.58 48.09
C ARG A 71 -20.89 -11.43 48.83
N ARG A 72 -19.90 -10.81 48.17
CA ARG A 72 -18.88 -9.99 48.85
C ARG A 72 -18.82 -8.65 48.14
N GLN A 73 -19.28 -7.61 48.86
CA GLN A 73 -18.91 -6.23 48.60
C GLN A 73 -17.39 -6.13 48.52
N ASP A 74 -16.90 -5.29 47.61
CA ASP A 74 -15.50 -4.88 47.50
C ASP A 74 -14.90 -4.63 48.89
N PRO A 75 -13.80 -5.30 49.27
CA PRO A 75 -12.85 -4.67 50.18
C PRO A 75 -12.17 -3.57 49.35
N SER A 76 -12.57 -2.32 49.61
CA SER A 76 -11.83 -1.09 49.34
C SER A 76 -10.46 -1.28 48.70
N CYS A 77 -10.38 -1.21 47.37
CA CYS A 77 -9.13 -0.87 46.70
C CYS A 77 -8.89 0.64 46.89
N GLU A 78 -8.28 0.98 48.02
CA GLU A 78 -7.42 2.16 48.16
C GLU A 78 -6.21 2.00 47.22
N CYS A 79 -6.41 2.26 45.93
CA CYS A 79 -5.33 2.63 45.04
C CYS A 79 -5.95 3.58 44.02
N GLY A 80 -5.61 4.87 44.17
CA GLY A 80 -6.19 5.96 43.40
C GLY A 80 -5.92 5.79 41.91
N SER A 81 -6.90 5.28 41.17
CA SER A 81 -7.24 5.71 39.81
C SER A 81 -8.50 4.98 39.32
N CYS A 82 -9.52 5.78 39.02
CA CYS A 82 -10.66 5.48 38.15
C CYS A 82 -11.80 4.64 38.75
N SER A 83 -12.65 5.31 39.55
CA SER A 83 -14.11 5.10 39.45
C SER A 83 -14.51 5.20 37.97
N PRO A 84 -15.36 4.31 37.42
CA PRO A 84 -15.93 4.57 36.10
C PRO A 84 -16.76 5.83 36.25
N ALA A 85 -16.42 6.89 35.50
CA ALA A 85 -17.23 8.09 35.41
C ALA A 85 -18.71 7.68 35.27
N SER A 86 -19.59 8.29 36.06
CA SER A 86 -21.02 7.96 36.05
C SER A 86 -21.63 8.34 34.71
N MET A 87 -21.50 7.47 33.72
CA MET A 87 -22.06 7.68 32.40
C MET A 87 -23.55 7.38 32.45
N SER A 88 -24.36 8.27 31.86
CA SER A 88 -25.78 8.03 31.63
C SER A 88 -26.00 6.69 30.91
N ALA A 89 -27.16 6.05 31.09
CA ALA A 89 -27.52 4.83 30.37
C ALA A 89 -27.39 4.99 28.83
N ALA A 90 -27.61 6.22 28.32
CA ALA A 90 -27.37 6.57 26.93
C ALA A 90 -25.89 6.49 26.52
N GLY A 91 -24.97 6.87 27.42
CA GLY A 91 -23.53 6.75 27.20
C GLY A 91 -23.09 5.30 27.06
N HIS A 92 -23.56 4.41 27.93
CA HIS A 92 -23.29 2.98 27.80
C HIS A 92 -23.84 2.40 26.49
N SER A 93 -25.06 2.77 26.10
CA SER A 93 -25.65 2.35 24.81
C SER A 93 -24.80 2.79 23.62
N PHE A 94 -24.25 4.01 23.65
CA PHE A 94 -23.38 4.53 22.61
C PHE A 94 -22.07 3.73 22.48
N PHE A 95 -21.39 3.40 23.58
CA PHE A 95 -20.16 2.60 23.53
C PHE A 95 -20.40 1.17 23.03
N TYR A 96 -21.47 0.50 23.48
CA TYR A 96 -21.78 -0.83 22.97
C TYR A 96 -22.17 -0.79 21.49
N ALA A 97 -22.90 0.24 21.05
CA ALA A 97 -23.20 0.44 19.64
C ALA A 97 -21.92 0.67 18.81
N LEU A 98 -20.94 1.41 19.32
CA LEU A 98 -19.64 1.64 18.67
C LEU A 98 -18.90 0.34 18.36
N PHE A 99 -19.02 -0.69 19.20
CA PHE A 99 -18.43 -2.01 18.95
C PHE A 99 -19.37 -2.95 18.20
N ALA A 100 -20.69 -2.89 18.43
CA ALA A 100 -21.66 -3.77 17.78
C ALA A 100 -21.86 -3.44 16.29
N VAL A 101 -21.77 -2.17 15.90
CA VAL A 101 -21.94 -1.75 14.50
C VAL A 101 -20.85 -2.34 13.59
N PRO A 102 -19.55 -2.23 13.89
CA PRO A 102 -18.51 -2.92 13.13
C PRO A 102 -18.71 -4.44 13.07
N LEU A 103 -19.17 -5.07 14.15
CA LEU A 103 -19.44 -6.51 14.17
C LEU A 103 -20.58 -6.91 13.25
N LEU A 104 -21.66 -6.13 13.25
CA LEU A 104 -22.79 -6.35 12.35
C LEU A 104 -22.38 -6.14 10.88
N LEU A 105 -21.56 -5.12 10.62
CA LEU A 105 -21.04 -4.81 9.30
C LEU A 105 -20.15 -5.96 8.79
N VAL A 106 -19.27 -6.50 9.63
CA VAL A 106 -18.46 -7.69 9.35
C VAL A 106 -19.32 -8.93 9.06
N LEU A 107 -20.48 -9.07 9.69
CA LEU A 107 -21.38 -10.20 9.46
C LEU A 107 -22.22 -10.06 8.18
N LEU A 108 -22.52 -8.83 7.77
CA LEU A 108 -23.31 -8.53 6.57
C LEU A 108 -22.47 -8.44 5.28
N LEU A 109 -21.20 -8.00 5.36
CA LEU A 109 -20.37 -7.82 4.17
C LEU A 109 -19.66 -9.12 3.77
N PRO A 110 -19.70 -9.50 2.48
CA PRO A 110 -18.97 -10.65 1.97
C PRO A 110 -17.45 -10.38 1.95
N ASP A 111 -16.67 -11.40 2.24
CA ASP A 111 -15.21 -11.38 2.12
C ASP A 111 -14.81 -11.29 0.64
N GLN A 112 -14.54 -10.10 0.12
CA GLN A 112 -14.17 -9.90 -1.28
C GLN A 112 -12.90 -9.07 -1.42
N ALA A 113 -12.10 -9.41 -2.44
CA ALA A 113 -10.97 -8.60 -2.85
C ALA A 113 -11.44 -7.27 -3.44
N LEU A 114 -10.60 -6.23 -3.31
CA LEU A 114 -10.82 -4.92 -3.91
C LEU A 114 -10.87 -5.09 -5.44
N GLY A 115 -11.93 -4.57 -6.07
CA GLY A 115 -12.12 -4.59 -7.51
C GLY A 115 -11.81 -3.25 -8.19
N SER A 116 -11.79 -3.25 -9.51
CA SER A 116 -11.54 -2.11 -10.39
C SER A 116 -12.42 -0.89 -10.11
N SER A 117 -13.63 -1.09 -9.57
CA SER A 117 -14.55 0.00 -9.20
C SER A 117 -14.01 0.93 -8.12
N LEU A 118 -13.00 0.52 -7.35
CA LEU A 118 -12.35 1.40 -6.38
C LEU A 118 -11.29 2.29 -7.01
N VAL A 119 -10.74 1.85 -8.15
CA VAL A 119 -9.82 2.67 -8.93
C VAL A 119 -10.55 3.89 -9.50
N ASP A 120 -11.78 3.72 -9.98
CA ASP A 120 -12.61 4.83 -10.48
C ASP A 120 -12.77 5.96 -9.43
N LYS A 121 -12.67 5.64 -8.12
CA LYS A 121 -12.78 6.62 -7.02
C LYS A 121 -11.44 7.12 -6.47
N LYS A 122 -10.36 6.37 -6.67
CA LYS A 122 -9.02 6.66 -6.12
C LYS A 122 -8.04 7.23 -7.16
N GLY A 123 -8.31 7.04 -8.45
CA GLY A 123 -7.37 7.36 -9.53
C GLY A 123 -6.29 6.29 -9.70
N ILE A 124 -5.52 6.38 -10.79
CA ILE A 124 -4.35 5.53 -11.06
C ILE A 124 -3.06 6.32 -10.98
N THR A 125 -2.04 5.73 -10.36
CA THR A 125 -0.65 6.14 -10.51
C THR A 125 0.02 5.28 -11.60
N LEU A 126 0.24 5.87 -12.78
CA LEU A 126 0.95 5.23 -13.91
C LEU A 126 2.46 5.49 -13.90
N THR A 127 2.93 6.30 -12.96
CA THR A 127 4.34 6.53 -12.66
C THR A 127 4.72 5.64 -11.47
N GLY A 128 5.74 4.82 -11.63
CA GLY A 128 6.24 3.84 -10.65
C GLY A 128 6.75 4.39 -9.33
N ALA A 129 6.60 5.69 -9.05
CA ALA A 129 6.90 6.27 -7.75
C ALA A 129 6.04 5.61 -6.66
N ILE A 130 6.70 4.82 -5.80
CA ILE A 130 6.14 4.37 -4.53
C ILE A 130 5.75 5.63 -3.76
N ALA A 131 4.46 5.79 -3.44
CA ALA A 131 3.95 6.88 -2.61
C ALA A 131 4.49 6.75 -1.18
N GLY A 132 5.76 7.11 -0.99
CA GLY A 132 6.38 7.36 0.29
C GLY A 132 5.91 8.72 0.78
N ASN A 133 4.93 8.72 1.69
CA ASN A 133 4.65 9.77 2.66
C ASN A 133 4.95 11.23 2.22
N THR A 134 4.20 11.74 1.25
CA THR A 134 3.89 13.17 1.17
C THR A 134 2.41 13.34 1.46
N ALA A 135 2.12 13.58 2.74
CA ALA A 135 0.84 14.15 3.14
C ALA A 135 0.73 15.54 2.50
N GLY A 136 -0.14 15.70 1.51
CA GLY A 136 -0.50 17.00 0.97
C GLY A 136 -1.06 17.00 -0.44
N THR A 137 -2.37 17.22 -0.51
CA THR A 137 -3.12 17.81 -1.64
C THR A 137 -3.70 16.87 -2.68
N SER A 138 -4.96 16.51 -2.45
CA SER A 138 -5.95 16.23 -3.48
C SER A 138 -6.23 17.46 -4.36
N GLY A 139 -6.30 17.29 -5.68
CA GLY A 139 -6.90 18.29 -6.57
C GLY A 139 -6.52 18.06 -8.03
N GLY A 140 -7.46 17.54 -8.83
CA GLY A 140 -7.24 17.21 -10.23
C GLY A 140 -7.22 18.39 -11.20
N ALA A 141 -6.82 18.03 -12.43
CA ALA A 141 -7.13 18.60 -13.74
C ALA A 141 -6.73 20.05 -14.07
N GLY A 142 -5.91 20.19 -15.13
CA GLY A 142 -6.13 21.20 -16.16
C GLY A 142 -4.94 22.09 -16.57
N ALA A 143 -4.60 21.99 -17.86
CA ALA A 143 -4.10 23.06 -18.75
C ALA A 143 -2.60 23.44 -18.78
N ALA A 144 -1.93 22.91 -19.82
CA ALA A 144 -1.26 23.63 -20.90
C ALA A 144 -0.73 25.07 -20.69
N ALA A 145 0.58 25.27 -20.92
CA ALA A 145 1.21 26.27 -21.81
C ALA A 145 2.73 26.30 -21.51
N ALA A 146 3.61 25.76 -22.37
CA ALA A 146 4.25 26.44 -23.50
C ALA A 146 5.19 27.62 -23.12
N ASN A 147 6.51 27.33 -23.19
CA ASN A 147 7.66 28.18 -23.56
C ASN A 147 7.65 29.69 -23.33
N LYS A 148 8.68 30.21 -22.64
CA LYS A 148 9.76 31.01 -23.27
C LYS A 148 10.89 31.36 -22.30
N ALA A 149 12.13 31.17 -22.77
CA ALA A 149 13.33 31.76 -22.21
C ALA A 149 13.53 33.22 -22.68
N ALA A 150 14.35 33.93 -21.89
CA ALA A 150 15.18 35.10 -22.21
C ALA A 150 14.84 36.43 -21.49
N SER A 151 15.81 36.82 -20.64
CA SER A 151 16.41 38.16 -20.46
C SER A 151 15.52 39.34 -20.04
N ASP A 152 15.76 39.91 -18.85
CA ASP A 152 16.69 41.05 -18.70
C ASP A 152 16.86 41.56 -17.25
N ALA A 153 18.12 41.91 -16.97
CA ALA A 153 18.73 42.88 -16.05
C ALA A 153 18.04 43.38 -14.74
N ALA A 154 18.87 43.33 -13.68
CA ALA A 154 18.84 44.03 -12.39
C ALA A 154 19.09 45.57 -12.53
N PRO A 155 19.43 46.41 -11.50
CA PRO A 155 19.75 46.15 -10.08
C PRO A 155 19.31 47.22 -9.03
N SER A 156 19.49 46.92 -7.73
CA SER A 156 19.89 47.93 -6.72
C SER A 156 20.49 47.30 -5.45
N ALA A 157 21.67 47.81 -5.06
CA ALA A 157 22.65 47.39 -4.04
C ALA A 157 22.20 47.62 -2.57
N SER A 158 22.57 46.79 -1.57
CA SER A 158 23.84 46.66 -0.76
C SER A 158 24.15 47.89 0.13
N PRO A 159 24.84 47.83 1.32
CA PRO A 159 25.94 46.90 1.66
C PRO A 159 26.12 46.44 3.14
N GLY A 160 27.00 45.45 3.36
CA GLY A 160 27.56 45.18 4.70
C GLY A 160 28.47 43.94 4.86
N GLN A 161 29.78 44.12 4.58
CA GLN A 161 30.96 43.44 5.15
C GLN A 161 31.51 42.10 4.57
N THR A 162 32.75 42.19 4.10
CA THR A 162 33.84 41.19 3.98
C THR A 162 35.13 41.91 4.48
N PRO A 163 36.33 41.30 4.66
CA PRO A 163 36.78 39.93 4.33
C PRO A 163 37.64 39.22 5.40
N GLY A 164 37.77 37.90 5.26
CA GLY A 164 38.80 37.10 5.94
C GLY A 164 39.17 35.89 5.09
N ALA A 165 40.36 35.94 4.48
CA ALA A 165 40.89 34.95 3.55
C ALA A 165 41.24 33.63 4.25
N GLY A 166 40.83 32.52 3.62
CA GLY A 166 41.23 31.16 3.96
C GLY A 166 41.15 30.29 2.72
N SER A 167 42.24 30.25 1.96
CA SER A 167 42.45 29.35 0.84
C SER A 167 42.45 27.90 1.33
N ALA A 168 41.48 27.09 0.90
CA ALA A 168 41.58 25.64 0.91
C ALA A 168 40.92 25.09 -0.35
N ALA A 169 41.70 24.30 -1.07
CA ALA A 169 41.48 23.79 -2.40
C ALA A 169 40.15 23.04 -2.59
N ALA A 170 39.60 23.16 -3.81
CA ALA A 170 38.64 22.20 -4.33
C ALA A 170 39.24 20.77 -4.27
N PRO A 171 38.47 19.75 -3.86
CA PRO A 171 38.81 18.40 -4.27
C PRO A 171 38.47 18.30 -5.77
N ALA A 172 39.50 18.04 -6.57
CA ALA A 172 39.36 17.52 -7.92
C ALA A 172 38.44 16.27 -7.92
N PRO A 173 37.71 16.00 -9.01
CA PRO A 173 36.82 14.85 -9.09
C PRO A 173 37.60 13.57 -8.80
N ALA A 174 37.09 12.80 -7.84
CA ALA A 174 37.61 11.47 -7.54
C ALA A 174 37.65 10.68 -8.86
N ALA A 175 38.84 10.14 -9.15
CA ALA A 175 39.06 9.28 -10.29
C ALA A 175 38.03 8.15 -10.27
N VAL A 176 37.16 8.14 -11.28
CA VAL A 176 36.28 7.01 -11.59
C VAL A 176 37.21 5.85 -11.91
N ALA A 177 37.41 4.96 -10.94
CA ALA A 177 37.94 3.63 -11.17
C ALA A 177 37.11 3.02 -12.32
N ALA A 178 37.77 2.33 -13.26
CA ALA A 178 37.12 1.75 -14.43
C ALA A 178 35.85 0.97 -14.05
N GLY A 179 34.70 1.62 -14.17
CA GLY A 179 33.41 1.14 -13.69
C GLY A 179 32.81 0.10 -14.64
N ASP A 180 31.82 -0.65 -14.14
CA ASP A 180 31.00 -1.51 -15.00
C ASP A 180 30.37 -0.60 -16.07
N PRO A 181 30.41 -0.95 -17.38
CA PRO A 181 29.74 -0.17 -18.43
C PRO A 181 28.26 0.15 -18.13
N LEU A 182 27.61 -0.66 -17.29
CA LEU A 182 26.24 -0.46 -16.83
C LEU A 182 26.07 0.66 -15.80
N ASP A 183 27.12 1.07 -15.09
CA ASP A 183 27.05 2.16 -14.12
C ASP A 183 26.68 3.50 -14.79
N ALA A 184 27.12 3.70 -16.02
CA ALA A 184 26.76 4.88 -16.82
C ALA A 184 25.30 4.85 -17.29
N LEU A 185 24.72 3.66 -17.51
CA LEU A 185 23.32 3.51 -17.88
C LEU A 185 22.41 3.71 -16.66
N PHE A 186 22.83 3.26 -15.49
CA PHE A 186 22.02 3.29 -14.26
C PHE A 186 22.71 4.13 -13.18
N PRO A 187 22.76 5.47 -13.36
CA PRO A 187 23.33 6.37 -12.36
C PRO A 187 22.43 6.42 -11.13
N TYR A 188 23.04 6.47 -9.95
CA TYR A 188 22.33 6.43 -8.68
C TYR A 188 22.94 7.36 -7.64
N ASP A 189 22.11 7.71 -6.66
CA ASP A 189 22.47 8.40 -5.43
C ASP A 189 22.26 7.47 -4.22
N GLU A 190 22.48 8.00 -3.01
CA GLU A 190 22.31 7.27 -1.75
C GLU A 190 20.93 6.62 -1.58
N TYR A 191 19.88 7.17 -2.20
CA TYR A 191 18.51 6.71 -2.03
C TYR A 191 18.02 5.79 -3.17
N SER A 192 18.73 5.77 -4.31
CA SER A 192 18.37 5.02 -5.51
C SER A 192 19.33 3.88 -5.85
N GLU A 193 20.35 3.64 -5.00
CA GLU A 193 21.32 2.57 -5.16
C GLU A 193 20.65 1.20 -5.34
N ASP A 194 19.69 0.86 -4.47
CA ASP A 194 18.95 -0.40 -4.52
C ASP A 194 18.19 -0.56 -5.86
N LEU A 195 17.57 0.53 -6.35
CA LEU A 195 16.87 0.52 -7.64
C LEU A 195 17.83 0.32 -8.81
N ALA A 196 19.02 0.91 -8.75
CA ALA A 196 20.05 0.78 -9.77
C ALA A 196 20.63 -0.63 -9.82
N ILE A 197 20.88 -1.24 -8.65
CA ILE A 197 21.32 -2.63 -8.55
C ILE A 197 20.30 -3.56 -9.20
N LEU A 198 19.02 -3.40 -8.87
CA LEU A 198 17.96 -4.18 -9.48
C LEU A 198 17.84 -3.91 -11.00
N ALA A 199 17.89 -2.65 -11.42
CA ALA A 199 17.82 -2.28 -12.82
C ALA A 199 18.94 -2.90 -13.66
N LYS A 200 20.19 -2.85 -13.18
CA LYS A 200 21.34 -3.49 -13.83
C LYS A 200 21.13 -5.00 -14.00
N LYS A 201 20.56 -5.67 -12.99
CA LYS A 201 20.24 -7.11 -13.06
C LYS A 201 19.14 -7.38 -14.08
N LEU A 202 18.05 -6.62 -14.05
CA LEU A 202 16.92 -6.77 -14.98
C LEU A 202 17.35 -6.51 -16.44
N TYR A 203 18.22 -5.52 -16.66
CA TYR A 203 18.67 -5.13 -17.99
C TYR A 203 19.48 -6.23 -18.71
N LYS A 204 20.20 -7.07 -17.95
CA LYS A 204 20.96 -8.23 -18.45
C LYS A 204 20.05 -9.40 -18.90
N LYS A 205 18.76 -9.41 -18.53
CA LYS A 205 17.83 -10.48 -18.90
C LYS A 205 17.24 -10.21 -20.30
N ASP A 206 17.07 -11.28 -21.07
CA ASP A 206 16.45 -11.21 -22.41
C ASP A 206 14.96 -10.83 -22.35
N SER A 207 14.29 -11.23 -21.27
CA SER A 207 12.90 -10.92 -20.98
C SER A 207 12.71 -10.69 -19.49
N ILE A 208 12.05 -9.60 -19.14
CA ILE A 208 11.79 -9.20 -17.76
C ILE A 208 10.44 -9.79 -17.34
N SER A 209 10.46 -10.75 -16.42
CA SER A 209 9.24 -11.36 -15.87
C SER A 209 8.90 -10.71 -14.53
N ILE A 210 7.81 -9.95 -14.47
CA ILE A 210 7.33 -9.26 -13.28
C ILE A 210 6.44 -10.23 -12.50
N LYS A 211 7.01 -10.79 -11.44
CA LYS A 211 6.36 -11.77 -10.55
C LYS A 211 5.65 -11.08 -9.40
N ASP A 212 4.83 -11.83 -8.66
CA ASP A 212 4.13 -11.34 -7.46
C ASP A 212 5.12 -10.84 -6.38
N LYS A 213 6.20 -11.62 -6.16
CA LYS A 213 7.32 -11.20 -5.30
C LYS A 213 8.21 -10.23 -6.07
N GLY A 214 8.51 -9.08 -5.47
CA GLY A 214 9.32 -8.05 -6.12
C GLY A 214 8.56 -7.24 -7.16
N PHE A 215 7.22 -7.39 -7.25
CA PHE A 215 6.41 -6.70 -8.24
C PHE A 215 6.61 -5.19 -8.17
N MET A 216 6.50 -4.63 -6.95
CA MET A 216 6.58 -3.19 -6.74
C MET A 216 7.98 -2.67 -7.05
N GLU A 217 9.00 -3.37 -6.59
CA GLU A 217 10.41 -3.04 -6.77
C GLU A 217 10.81 -3.10 -8.25
N THR A 218 10.37 -4.15 -8.95
CA THR A 218 10.65 -4.33 -10.37
C THR A 218 10.02 -3.23 -11.20
N VAL A 219 8.73 -2.95 -11.00
CA VAL A 219 8.02 -1.87 -11.71
C VAL A 219 8.64 -0.51 -11.40
N THR A 220 8.96 -0.23 -10.14
CA THR A 220 9.60 1.02 -9.71
C THR A 220 10.99 1.21 -10.33
N SER A 221 11.83 0.17 -10.32
CA SER A 221 13.15 0.21 -10.95
C SER A 221 13.07 0.42 -12.46
N ILE A 222 12.10 -0.19 -13.14
CA ILE A 222 11.91 0.00 -14.58
C ILE A 222 11.43 1.42 -14.86
N ASP A 223 10.48 1.94 -14.09
CA ASP A 223 9.97 3.31 -14.23
C ASP A 223 11.02 4.38 -13.98
N PHE A 224 11.81 4.23 -12.91
CA PHE A 224 12.89 5.16 -12.58
C PHE A 224 13.93 5.28 -13.70
N TYR A 225 14.19 4.17 -14.41
CA TYR A 225 15.12 4.12 -15.54
C TYR A 225 14.41 3.87 -16.88
N MET A 226 13.20 4.41 -17.06
CA MET A 226 12.31 4.07 -18.19
C MET A 226 13.01 4.09 -19.55
N ASN A 227 13.82 5.13 -19.80
CA ASN A 227 14.50 5.35 -21.08
C ASN A 227 15.48 4.22 -21.42
N ASN A 228 16.09 3.61 -20.41
CA ASN A 228 17.00 2.49 -20.62
C ASN A 228 16.25 1.20 -20.90
N PHE A 229 15.01 1.05 -20.42
CA PHE A 229 14.23 -0.17 -20.60
C PHE A 229 13.37 -0.17 -21.87
N VAL A 230 13.27 0.93 -22.59
CA VAL A 230 12.59 0.98 -23.89
C VAL A 230 13.16 -0.08 -24.83
N GLY A 231 12.28 -0.85 -25.46
CA GLY A 231 12.63 -1.95 -26.36
C GLY A 231 12.89 -3.30 -25.66
N LYS A 232 12.94 -3.36 -24.32
CA LYS A 232 13.06 -4.63 -23.60
C LYS A 232 11.74 -5.39 -23.60
N LYS A 233 11.82 -6.72 -23.64
CA LYS A 233 10.66 -7.60 -23.50
C LYS A 233 10.24 -7.68 -22.04
N VAL A 234 8.94 -7.61 -21.81
CA VAL A 234 8.35 -7.69 -20.47
C VAL A 234 7.16 -8.64 -20.46
N GLU A 235 6.99 -9.33 -19.33
CA GLU A 235 5.83 -10.13 -19.00
C GLU A 235 5.29 -9.68 -17.65
N ILE A 236 4.00 -9.33 -17.59
CA ILE A 236 3.32 -8.87 -16.38
C ILE A 236 1.94 -9.50 -16.28
N SER A 237 1.51 -9.79 -15.05
CA SER A 237 0.15 -10.24 -14.78
C SER A 237 -0.59 -9.25 -13.89
N GLY A 238 -1.87 -9.04 -14.17
CA GLY A 238 -2.71 -8.08 -13.44
C GLY A 238 -4.17 -8.16 -13.88
N PHE A 239 -5.02 -7.39 -13.21
CA PHE A 239 -6.38 -7.17 -13.65
C PHE A 239 -6.42 -6.04 -14.69
N VAL A 240 -7.39 -6.14 -15.60
CA VAL A 240 -7.66 -5.11 -16.59
C VAL A 240 -8.44 -3.97 -15.94
N TYR A 241 -7.96 -2.75 -16.14
CA TYR A 241 -8.68 -1.53 -15.82
C TYR A 241 -8.73 -0.59 -17.03
N ARG A 242 -9.80 0.20 -17.14
CA ARG A 242 -9.98 1.22 -18.17
C ARG A 242 -10.55 2.47 -17.52
N GLU A 243 -9.86 3.60 -17.69
CA GLU A 243 -10.33 4.91 -17.24
C GLU A 243 -11.18 5.60 -18.31
N GLU A 244 -12.04 6.51 -17.90
CA GLU A 244 -12.68 7.44 -18.83
C GLU A 244 -11.60 8.30 -19.52
N GLY A 245 -11.68 8.41 -20.85
CA GLY A 245 -10.70 9.15 -21.66
C GLY A 245 -9.61 8.28 -22.30
N MET A 246 -9.48 7.00 -21.95
CA MET A 246 -8.64 6.06 -22.68
C MET A 246 -9.27 5.67 -24.03
N THR A 247 -8.43 5.45 -25.04
CA THR A 247 -8.87 4.89 -26.33
C THR A 247 -9.27 3.41 -26.19
N GLU A 248 -10.00 2.85 -27.17
CA GLU A 248 -10.40 1.43 -27.13
C GLU A 248 -9.20 0.47 -27.09
N ASP A 249 -8.08 0.90 -27.67
CA ASP A 249 -6.80 0.19 -27.74
C ASP A 249 -5.95 0.36 -26.47
N GLN A 250 -6.40 1.16 -25.50
CA GLN A 250 -5.69 1.45 -24.26
C GLN A 250 -6.40 0.84 -23.05
N PHE A 251 -5.64 0.12 -22.23
CA PHE A 251 -6.08 -0.32 -20.91
C PHE A 251 -4.88 -0.38 -19.97
N VAL A 252 -5.12 -0.48 -18.67
CA VAL A 252 -4.08 -0.66 -17.68
C VAL A 252 -4.10 -2.11 -17.22
N VAL A 253 -2.93 -2.74 -17.17
CA VAL A 253 -2.73 -4.01 -16.46
C VAL A 253 -2.11 -3.68 -15.11
N SER A 254 -2.84 -3.94 -14.02
CA SER A 254 -2.40 -3.53 -12.69
C SER A 254 -2.66 -4.59 -11.61
N ARG A 255 -1.92 -4.44 -10.52
CA ARG A 255 -2.15 -5.08 -9.23
C ARG A 255 -2.47 -4.00 -8.21
N PHE A 256 -3.14 -4.34 -7.12
CA PHE A 256 -3.31 -3.39 -6.03
C PHE A 256 -2.08 -3.43 -5.11
N ALA A 257 -1.29 -2.36 -5.09
CA ALA A 257 -0.20 -2.17 -4.15
C ALA A 257 -0.75 -1.79 -2.78
N VAL A 258 -0.30 -2.50 -1.74
CA VAL A 258 -0.74 -2.31 -0.35
C VAL A 258 0.47 -2.15 0.55
N GLN A 259 0.48 -1.13 1.40
CA GLN A 259 1.59 -0.86 2.32
C GLN A 259 1.34 -1.50 3.69
N CYS A 260 0.19 -1.21 4.29
CA CYS A 260 -0.19 -1.70 5.61
C CYS A 260 -1.57 -2.38 5.63
N CYS A 261 -2.55 -1.88 4.87
CA CYS A 261 -3.90 -2.44 4.85
C CYS A 261 -4.68 -2.08 3.58
N SER A 262 -5.74 -2.84 3.27
CA SER A 262 -6.63 -2.61 2.11
C SER A 262 -7.13 -1.16 1.94
N ALA A 263 -7.19 -0.37 3.02
CA ALA A 263 -7.55 1.05 2.94
C ALA A 263 -6.54 1.89 2.14
N ASP A 264 -5.25 1.55 2.21
CA ASP A 264 -4.18 2.22 1.45
C ASP A 264 -3.97 1.67 0.04
N ALA A 265 -4.73 0.63 -0.34
CA ALA A 265 -4.57 -0.03 -1.62
C ALA A 265 -4.74 0.95 -2.79
N ALA A 266 -3.76 0.95 -3.69
CA ALA A 266 -3.76 1.73 -4.92
C ALA A 266 -3.38 0.85 -6.13
N PRO A 267 -3.98 1.04 -7.30
CA PRO A 267 -3.60 0.32 -8.50
C PRO A 267 -2.19 0.71 -8.94
N PHE A 268 -1.39 -0.29 -9.28
CA PHE A 268 0.02 -0.16 -9.64
C PHE A 268 0.32 -1.08 -10.82
N GLY A 269 0.84 -0.53 -11.92
CA GLY A 269 1.07 -1.28 -13.14
C GLY A 269 1.35 -0.39 -14.34
N PHE A 270 1.20 -0.96 -15.54
CA PHE A 270 1.54 -0.29 -16.80
C PHE A 270 0.32 -0.04 -17.66
N MET A 271 0.40 1.04 -18.45
CA MET A 271 -0.46 1.19 -19.62
C MET A 271 -0.11 0.10 -20.64
N VAL A 272 -1.13 -0.46 -21.26
CA VAL A 272 -1.01 -1.40 -22.37
C VAL A 272 -1.69 -0.78 -23.58
N GLU A 273 -0.96 -0.75 -24.69
CA GLU A 273 -1.47 -0.30 -25.98
C GLU A 273 -1.50 -1.48 -26.96
N GLY A 274 -2.64 -1.67 -27.62
CA GLY A 274 -2.78 -2.63 -28.69
C GLY A 274 -4.20 -3.20 -28.84
N SER A 275 -4.51 -3.62 -30.06
CA SER A 275 -5.84 -4.11 -30.44
C SER A 275 -6.23 -5.45 -29.83
N LEU A 276 -5.26 -6.19 -29.30
CA LEU A 276 -5.50 -7.45 -28.59
C LEU A 276 -6.37 -7.27 -27.34
N GLY A 277 -6.37 -6.07 -26.75
CA GLY A 277 -7.08 -5.77 -25.50
C GLY A 277 -8.52 -5.29 -25.65
N LYS A 278 -8.99 -4.94 -26.85
CA LYS A 278 -10.27 -4.20 -27.08
C LYS A 278 -11.48 -4.78 -26.34
N ASN A 279 -11.62 -6.11 -26.34
CA ASN A 279 -12.78 -6.81 -25.78
C ASN A 279 -12.58 -7.29 -24.33
N LEU A 280 -11.50 -6.87 -23.66
CA LEU A 280 -11.28 -7.20 -22.25
C LEU A 280 -12.14 -6.33 -21.36
N LYS A 281 -12.91 -7.00 -20.49
CA LYS A 281 -13.73 -6.33 -19.48
C LYS A 281 -12.86 -5.91 -18.30
N LYS A 282 -13.27 -4.85 -17.59
CA LYS A 282 -12.71 -4.51 -16.26
C LYS A 282 -12.71 -5.76 -15.36
N ASP A 283 -11.74 -5.85 -14.45
CA ASP A 283 -11.53 -6.98 -13.52
C ASP A 283 -11.14 -8.33 -14.16
N THR A 284 -10.95 -8.38 -15.48
CA THR A 284 -10.42 -9.60 -16.11
C THR A 284 -8.95 -9.75 -15.78
N TRP A 285 -8.57 -10.89 -15.21
CA TRP A 285 -7.18 -11.22 -14.97
C TRP A 285 -6.47 -11.68 -16.24
N VAL A 286 -5.34 -11.06 -16.53
CA VAL A 286 -4.54 -11.34 -17.71
C VAL A 286 -3.06 -11.42 -17.40
N ASN A 287 -2.36 -12.22 -18.20
CA ASN A 287 -0.91 -12.14 -18.38
C ASN A 287 -0.64 -11.49 -19.75
N VAL A 288 0.09 -10.38 -19.73
CA VAL A 288 0.46 -9.57 -20.89
C VAL A 288 1.95 -9.75 -21.15
N SER A 289 2.29 -10.13 -22.39
CA SER A 289 3.67 -10.14 -22.87
C SER A 289 3.81 -9.12 -24.00
N GLY A 290 4.89 -8.35 -23.98
CA GLY A 290 5.10 -7.29 -24.95
C GLY A 290 6.47 -6.65 -24.84
N THR A 291 6.58 -5.48 -25.47
CA THR A 291 7.79 -4.67 -25.44
C THR A 291 7.52 -3.39 -24.68
N LEU A 292 8.46 -2.97 -23.83
CA LEU A 292 8.38 -1.69 -23.12
C LEU A 292 8.60 -0.53 -24.09
N GLY A 293 7.76 0.48 -23.96
CA GLY A 293 7.89 1.76 -24.66
C GLY A 293 7.42 2.89 -23.76
N THR A 294 7.41 4.12 -24.29
CA THR A 294 6.83 5.27 -23.59
C THR A 294 5.64 5.83 -24.37
N THR A 295 4.75 6.52 -23.66
CA THR A 295 3.62 7.24 -24.25
C THR A 295 3.30 8.46 -23.40
N MET A 296 2.56 9.41 -23.96
CA MET A 296 2.12 10.61 -23.25
C MET A 296 0.70 10.38 -22.73
N TYR A 297 0.51 10.46 -21.42
CA TYR A 297 -0.80 10.39 -20.78
C TYR A 297 -0.96 11.51 -19.76
N GLY A 298 -2.03 12.31 -19.89
CA GLY A 298 -2.27 13.45 -19.00
C GLY A 298 -1.17 14.52 -19.03
N GLY A 299 -0.39 14.59 -20.11
CA GLY A 299 0.75 15.50 -20.25
C GLY A 299 2.07 14.98 -19.67
N ASN A 300 2.09 13.78 -19.09
CA ASN A 300 3.28 13.13 -18.55
C ASN A 300 3.74 12.00 -19.48
N GLU A 301 5.05 11.83 -19.62
CA GLU A 301 5.62 10.64 -20.24
C GLU A 301 5.56 9.48 -19.23
N ILE A 302 4.95 8.37 -19.64
CA ILE A 302 4.78 7.17 -18.83
C ILE A 302 5.23 5.93 -19.60
N LEU A 303 5.55 4.87 -18.88
CA LEU A 303 5.80 3.56 -19.48
C LEU A 303 4.51 2.92 -19.99
N LYS A 304 4.64 2.30 -21.15
CA LYS A 304 3.62 1.43 -21.74
C LYS A 304 4.20 0.09 -22.17
N ILE A 305 3.30 -0.86 -22.38
CA ILE A 305 3.59 -2.15 -22.99
C ILE A 305 2.87 -2.21 -24.34
N ASP A 306 3.64 -2.35 -25.41
CA ASP A 306 3.12 -2.72 -26.72
C ASP A 306 2.85 -4.22 -26.72
N ALA A 307 1.59 -4.60 -26.52
CA ALA A 307 1.22 -5.99 -26.28
C ALA A 307 1.36 -6.85 -27.54
N THR A 308 2.12 -7.94 -27.42
CA THR A 308 2.25 -8.97 -28.46
C THR A 308 1.42 -10.22 -28.17
N ARG A 309 1.13 -10.47 -26.88
CA ARG A 309 0.30 -11.58 -26.42
C ARG A 309 -0.45 -11.18 -25.16
N ILE A 310 -1.75 -11.51 -25.11
CA ILE A 310 -2.56 -11.39 -23.90
C ILE A 310 -3.24 -12.73 -23.65
N GLN A 311 -3.06 -13.28 -22.46
CA GLN A 311 -3.69 -14.51 -22.01
C GLN A 311 -4.57 -14.23 -20.82
N ARG A 312 -5.81 -14.72 -20.83
CA ARG A 312 -6.65 -14.71 -19.63
C ARG A 312 -6.13 -15.75 -18.65
N ILE A 313 -6.07 -15.38 -17.38
CA ILE A 313 -5.65 -16.24 -16.29
C ILE A 313 -6.70 -16.18 -15.18
N GLU A 314 -6.69 -17.15 -14.28
CA GLU A 314 -7.45 -17.05 -13.04
C GLU A 314 -6.83 -16.00 -12.11
N ALA A 315 -7.67 -15.38 -11.28
CA ALA A 315 -7.20 -14.45 -10.27
C ALA A 315 -6.21 -15.17 -9.32
N PRO A 316 -5.01 -14.62 -9.11
CA PRO A 316 -4.06 -15.18 -8.16
C PRO A 316 -4.66 -15.23 -6.75
N ALA A 317 -4.17 -16.15 -5.93
CA ALA A 317 -4.63 -16.29 -4.54
C ALA A 317 -4.51 -14.97 -3.74
N THR A 318 -3.53 -14.13 -4.10
CA THR A 318 -3.38 -12.78 -3.59
C THR A 318 -3.45 -11.76 -4.74
N PRO A 319 -4.51 -10.94 -4.81
CA PRO A 319 -4.61 -9.88 -5.81
C PRO A 319 -3.72 -8.66 -5.49
N TYR A 320 -3.21 -8.60 -4.26
CA TYR A 320 -2.33 -7.54 -3.75
C TYR A 320 -0.86 -7.85 -3.94
N VAL A 321 -0.09 -6.78 -4.12
CA VAL A 321 1.37 -6.77 -4.09
C VAL A 321 1.84 -5.87 -2.94
N PHE A 322 2.96 -6.23 -2.33
CA PHE A 322 3.47 -5.59 -1.12
C PHE A 322 4.94 -5.23 -1.31
N PRO A 323 5.44 -4.18 -0.65
CA PRO A 323 6.86 -3.83 -0.69
C PRO A 323 7.70 -4.91 0.01
N ASP A 324 8.77 -5.32 -0.64
CA ASP A 324 9.76 -6.30 -0.19
C ASP A 324 11.16 -5.67 -0.17
N MET A 325 11.53 -5.09 0.98
CA MET A 325 12.84 -4.44 1.16
C MET A 325 14.02 -5.41 1.05
N ASP A 326 13.77 -6.72 1.22
CA ASP A 326 14.80 -7.75 1.11
C ASP A 326 14.98 -8.22 -0.34
N TYR A 327 14.08 -7.81 -1.26
CA TYR A 327 14.13 -8.19 -2.66
C TYR A 327 15.42 -7.74 -3.35
N PHE A 328 15.90 -6.53 -3.04
CA PHE A 328 17.15 -5.98 -3.56
C PHE A 328 18.37 -6.84 -3.19
N LYS A 329 18.33 -7.50 -2.03
CA LYS A 329 19.44 -8.27 -1.45
C LYS A 329 19.40 -9.76 -1.78
N THR A 330 18.20 -10.34 -1.89
CA THR A 330 18.03 -11.80 -1.85
C THR A 330 17.75 -12.47 -3.19
N ASP A 331 17.40 -11.73 -4.24
CA ASP A 331 17.16 -12.31 -5.57
C ASP A 331 18.34 -11.99 -6.54
N PRO A 332 19.07 -13.00 -7.06
CA PRO A 332 19.97 -12.84 -8.19
C PRO A 332 19.23 -12.58 -9.53
#